data_AF-A0A7S1SBX3-F1
#
_entry.id   AF-A0A7S1SBX3-F1
#
_cell.length_a   1.000
_cell.length_b   1.000
_cell.length_c   1.000
_cell.angle_alpha   90.00
_cell.angle_beta   90.00
_cell.angle_gamma   90.00
#
_symmetry.space_group_name_H-M   'P 1'
#
loop_
_entity.id
_entity.type
_entity.pdbx_description
1 polymer ?
#
loop_
_entity_poly.entity_id
_entity_poly.type
_entity_poly.pdbx_seq_one_letter_code
_entity_poly.pdbx_strand_id
1 'polypeptide(L)'
;SRYISVTDKLFEMADRATHDHCSFILAVVLYHMVLRGLMLRVVYHRAAIAVQQKFKYIRSKGQKSTAEAPATFIQSYWRGVWASLQLMRKDDAAEVIQRSYRAWQFNKRAKYLLACTLRAQRIWHGAVH
;
A
#
# COMPACT_ATOMS: atom_id res chain seq x y z
N SER A 1 -47.26 -29.88 1.83
CA SER A 1 -48.25 -30.89 2.24
C SER A 1 -47.70 -32.26 2.64
N ARG A 2 -46.64 -32.81 2.01
CA ARG A 2 -46.15 -34.17 2.35
C ARG A 2 -45.59 -34.31 3.78
N TYR A 3 -44.87 -33.30 4.28
CA TYR A 3 -44.27 -33.34 5.62
C TYR A 3 -45.28 -33.23 6.75
N ILE A 4 -46.31 -32.38 6.58
CA ILE A 4 -47.44 -32.24 7.50
C ILE A 4 -48.14 -33.60 7.63
N SER A 5 -48.38 -34.28 6.50
CA SER A 5 -48.94 -35.63 6.50
C SER A 5 -48.09 -36.70 7.21
N VAL A 6 -46.77 -36.53 7.31
CA VAL A 6 -45.89 -37.50 8.00
C VAL A 6 -45.87 -37.21 9.49
N THR A 7 -45.78 -35.95 9.90
CA THR A 7 -45.85 -35.57 11.32
C THR A 7 -47.19 -35.96 11.92
N ASP A 8 -48.30 -35.71 11.21
CA ASP A 8 -49.64 -36.04 11.69
C ASP A 8 -49.81 -37.54 11.91
N LYS A 9 -49.30 -38.36 10.98
CA LYS A 9 -49.29 -39.84 11.13
C LYS A 9 -48.43 -40.31 12.30
N LEU A 10 -47.29 -39.67 12.54
CA LEU A 10 -46.43 -40.01 13.67
C LEU A 10 -47.11 -39.68 15.01
N PHE A 11 -47.82 -38.56 15.09
CA PHE A 11 -48.61 -38.21 16.28
C PHE A 11 -49.80 -39.14 16.47
N GLU A 12 -50.52 -39.48 15.40
CA GLU A 12 -51.62 -40.46 15.46
C GLU A 12 -51.15 -41.85 15.94
N MET A 13 -49.94 -42.27 15.55
CA MET A 13 -49.31 -43.49 16.05
C MET A 13 -48.89 -43.37 17.52
N ALA A 14 -48.38 -42.21 17.93
CA ALA A 14 -47.94 -41.95 19.30
C ALA A 14 -49.13 -41.87 20.27
N ASP A 15 -50.27 -41.32 19.84
CA ASP A 15 -51.50 -41.23 20.63
C ASP A 15 -52.18 -42.59 20.83
N ARG A 16 -51.91 -43.56 19.93
CA ARG A 16 -52.39 -44.95 20.04
C ARG A 16 -51.46 -45.86 20.84
N ALA A 17 -50.31 -45.35 21.28
CA ALA A 17 -49.34 -46.15 22.03
C ALA A 17 -49.80 -46.42 23.46
N THR A 18 -49.26 -47.46 24.08
CA THR A 18 -49.62 -47.90 25.45
C THR A 18 -49.22 -46.93 26.56
N HIS A 19 -48.46 -45.88 26.25
CA HIS A 19 -47.91 -44.95 27.22
C HIS A 19 -48.35 -43.52 26.89
N ASP A 20 -49.04 -42.87 27.84
CA ASP A 20 -49.64 -41.54 27.65
C ASP A 20 -48.65 -40.42 27.33
N HIS A 21 -47.34 -40.66 27.52
CA HIS A 21 -46.29 -39.67 27.28
C HIS A 21 -45.61 -39.79 25.90
N CYS A 22 -46.00 -40.77 25.07
CA CYS A 22 -45.38 -41.01 23.75
C CYS A 22 -45.44 -39.78 22.82
N SER A 23 -46.57 -39.07 22.79
CA SER A 23 -46.74 -37.88 21.93
C SER A 23 -45.90 -36.70 22.40
N PHE A 24 -45.70 -36.54 23.71
CA PHE A 24 -44.78 -35.53 24.24
C PHE A 24 -43.33 -35.82 23.85
N ILE A 25 -42.88 -37.07 24.00
CA ILE A 25 -41.53 -37.48 23.60
C ILE A 25 -41.32 -37.26 22.10
N LEU A 26 -42.30 -37.63 21.27
CA LEU A 26 -42.23 -37.40 19.82
C LEU A 26 -42.10 -35.91 19.49
N ALA A 27 -42.87 -35.03 20.12
CA ALA A 27 -42.78 -33.58 19.93
C ALA A 27 -41.37 -33.05 20.26
N VAL A 28 -40.79 -33.50 21.38
CA VAL A 28 -39.42 -33.13 21.79
C VAL A 28 -38.39 -33.61 20.77
N VAL A 29 -38.51 -34.85 20.27
CA VAL A 29 -37.61 -35.39 19.24
C VAL A 29 -37.70 -34.58 17.94
N LEU A 30 -38.91 -34.28 17.46
CA LEU A 30 -39.11 -33.47 16.25
C LEU A 30 -38.53 -32.06 16.42
N TYR A 31 -38.75 -31.43 17.58
CA TYR A 31 -38.15 -30.15 17.91
C TYR A 31 -36.62 -30.19 17.83
N HIS A 32 -35.98 -31.19 18.46
CA HIS A 32 -34.53 -31.34 18.40
C HIS A 32 -33.99 -31.65 17.00
N MET A 33 -34.71 -32.43 16.19
CA MET A 33 -34.34 -32.70 14.80
C MET A 33 -34.32 -31.42 13.96
N VAL A 34 -35.36 -30.58 14.08
CA VAL A 34 -35.43 -29.29 13.37
C VAL A 34 -34.33 -28.36 13.85
N LEU A 35 -34.12 -28.24 15.17
CA LEU A 35 -33.10 -27.36 15.73
C LEU A 35 -31.70 -27.76 15.25
N ARG A 36 -31.34 -29.04 15.32
CA ARG A 36 -30.04 -29.55 14.84
C ARG A 36 -29.86 -29.30 13.34
N GLY A 37 -30.89 -29.53 12.54
CA GLY A 37 -30.86 -29.26 11.10
C GLY A 37 -30.66 -27.79 10.77
N LEU A 38 -31.35 -26.89 11.49
CA LEU A 38 -31.21 -25.44 11.31
C LEU A 38 -29.83 -24.94 11.74
N MET A 39 -29.33 -25.40 12.89
CA MET A 39 -27.99 -25.05 13.39
C MET A 39 -26.91 -25.40 12.35
N LEU A 40 -26.95 -26.61 11.78
CA LEU A 40 -26.01 -27.02 10.74
C LEU A 40 -26.10 -26.12 9.51
N ARG A 41 -27.31 -25.83 9.01
CA ARG A 41 -27.49 -24.92 7.85
C ARG A 41 -26.89 -23.54 8.11
N VAL A 42 -27.12 -22.96 9.29
CA VAL A 42 -26.58 -21.66 9.66
C VAL A 42 -25.06 -21.70 9.73
N VAL A 43 -24.48 -22.74 10.34
CA VAL A 43 -23.01 -22.90 10.45
C VAL A 43 -22.39 -23.01 9.05
N TYR A 44 -22.90 -23.90 8.20
CA TYR A 44 -22.37 -24.07 6.84
C TYR A 44 -22.54 -22.81 5.98
N HIS A 45 -23.68 -22.13 6.09
CA HIS A 45 -23.91 -20.88 5.36
C HIS A 45 -22.92 -19.80 5.78
N ARG A 46 -22.70 -19.63 7.09
CA ARG A 46 -21.72 -18.67 7.62
C ARG A 46 -20.29 -19.03 7.18
N ALA A 47 -19.92 -20.30 7.24
CA ALA A 47 -18.62 -20.77 6.77
C ALA A 47 -18.42 -20.48 5.27
N ALA A 48 -19.42 -20.75 4.44
CA ALA A 48 -19.39 -20.46 3.01
C ALA A 48 -19.22 -18.96 2.74
N ILE A 49 -19.98 -18.11 3.43
CA ILE A 49 -19.82 -16.65 3.33
C ILE A 49 -18.41 -16.23 3.72
N ALA A 50 -17.86 -16.73 4.83
CA ALA A 50 -16.52 -16.36 5.28
C ALA A 50 -15.45 -16.70 4.22
N VAL A 51 -15.53 -17.89 3.63
CA VAL A 51 -14.62 -18.31 2.55
C VAL A 51 -14.78 -17.43 1.31
N GLN A 52 -16.02 -17.16 0.89
CA GLN A 52 -16.30 -16.30 -0.27
C GLN A 52 -15.77 -14.87 -0.08
N GLN A 53 -15.96 -14.28 1.11
CA GLN A 53 -15.46 -12.96 1.43
C GLN A 53 -13.93 -12.92 1.42
N LYS A 54 -13.29 -13.94 2.01
CA LYS A 54 -11.82 -14.07 1.98
C LYS A 54 -11.29 -14.17 0.55
N PHE A 55 -11.93 -14.98 -0.29
CA PHE A 55 -11.55 -15.12 -1.70
C PHE A 55 -11.69 -13.80 -2.47
N LYS A 56 -12.83 -13.10 -2.33
CA LYS A 56 -13.05 -11.78 -2.96
C LYS A 56 -11.97 -10.77 -2.56
N TYR A 57 -11.63 -10.73 -1.27
CA TYR A 57 -10.56 -9.88 -0.76
C TYR A 57 -9.19 -10.23 -1.37
N ILE A 58 -8.79 -11.51 -1.36
CA ILE A 58 -7.51 -11.96 -1.94
C ILE A 58 -7.46 -11.60 -3.43
N ARG A 59 -8.53 -11.87 -4.18
CA ARG A 59 -8.60 -11.57 -5.61
C ARG A 59 -8.44 -10.08 -5.90
N SER A 60 -9.18 -9.22 -5.19
CA SER A 60 -9.09 -7.77 -5.36
C SER A 60 -7.70 -7.24 -4.97
N LYS A 61 -7.14 -7.72 -3.85
CA LYS A 61 -5.79 -7.35 -3.42
C LYS A 61 -4.72 -7.77 -4.43
N GLY A 62 -4.83 -8.99 -4.97
CA GLY A 62 -3.94 -9.51 -6.01
C GLY A 62 -3.95 -8.63 -7.25
N GLN A 63 -5.13 -8.26 -7.75
CA GLN A 63 -5.26 -7.36 -8.91
C GLN A 63 -4.55 -6.01 -8.69
N LYS A 64 -4.73 -5.38 -7.52
CA LYS A 64 -4.03 -4.14 -7.19
C LYS A 64 -2.51 -4.31 -7.14
N SER A 65 -2.04 -5.41 -6.54
CA SER A 65 -0.60 -5.69 -6.47
C SER A 65 0.05 -5.93 -7.83
N THR A 66 -0.67 -6.54 -8.77
CA THR A 66 -0.14 -6.86 -10.10
C THR A 66 -0.21 -5.66 -11.05
N ALA A 67 -1.27 -4.87 -11.00
CA ALA A 67 -1.49 -3.78 -11.96
C ALA A 67 -1.04 -2.40 -11.45
N GLU A 68 -1.41 -2.03 -10.21
CA GLU A 68 -1.24 -0.67 -9.71
C GLU A 68 0.13 -0.44 -9.06
N ALA A 69 0.65 -1.45 -8.33
CA ALA A 69 1.90 -1.33 -7.61
C ALA A 69 3.12 -1.09 -8.53
N PRO A 70 3.30 -1.81 -9.65
CA PRO A 70 4.42 -1.58 -10.56
C PRO A 70 4.36 -0.19 -11.20
N ALA A 71 3.17 0.25 -11.62
CA ALA A 71 2.99 1.59 -12.18
C ALA A 71 3.35 2.68 -11.17
N THR A 72 2.91 2.53 -9.92
CA THR A 72 3.23 3.47 -8.84
C THR A 72 4.74 3.51 -8.56
N PHE A 73 5.41 2.36 -8.57
CA PHE A 73 6.86 2.25 -8.39
C PHE A 73 7.65 2.93 -9.51
N ILE A 74 7.28 2.67 -10.77
CA ILE A 74 7.93 3.32 -11.92
C ILE A 74 7.75 4.84 -11.85
N GLN A 75 6.54 5.31 -11.52
CA GLN A 75 6.26 6.74 -11.41
C GLN A 75 7.03 7.40 -10.26
N SER A 76 7.12 6.77 -9.09
CA SER A 76 7.88 7.33 -7.96
C SER A 76 9.37 7.41 -8.28
N TYR A 77 9.91 6.36 -8.91
CA TYR A 77 11.30 6.32 -9.35
C TYR A 77 11.59 7.41 -10.38
N TRP A 78 10.73 7.56 -11.40
CA TRP A 78 10.89 8.60 -12.41
C TRP A 78 10.86 10.02 -11.83
N ARG A 79 9.94 10.30 -10.89
CA ARG A 79 9.89 11.60 -10.20
C ARG A 79 11.19 11.89 -9.44
N GLY A 80 11.75 10.87 -8.77
CA GLY A 80 13.04 10.98 -8.09
C GLY A 80 14.18 11.29 -9.04
N VAL A 81 14.32 10.50 -10.11
CA VAL A 81 15.36 10.71 -11.14
C VAL A 81 15.25 12.09 -11.77
N TRP A 82 14.03 12.50 -12.14
CA TRP A 82 13.80 13.81 -12.75
C TRP A 82 14.21 14.96 -11.82
N ALA A 83 13.85 14.89 -10.54
CA ALA A 83 14.27 15.88 -9.55
C ALA A 83 15.80 15.94 -9.40
N SER A 84 16.47 14.79 -9.31
CA SER A 84 17.93 14.70 -9.22
C SER A 84 18.63 15.29 -10.45
N LEU A 85 18.12 15.03 -11.65
CA LEU A 85 18.65 15.62 -12.88
C LEU A 85 18.51 17.15 -12.91
N GLN A 86 17.40 17.69 -12.39
CA GLN A 86 17.21 19.13 -12.29
C GLN A 86 18.17 19.77 -11.27
N LEU A 87 18.43 19.10 -10.15
CA LEU A 87 19.41 19.55 -9.16
C LEU A 87 20.83 19.51 -9.73
N MET A 88 21.23 18.38 -10.31
CA MET A 88 22.54 18.23 -10.96
C MET A 88 22.80 19.34 -11.98
N ARG A 89 21.82 19.65 -12.84
CA ARG A 89 21.95 20.76 -13.82
C ARG A 89 22.18 22.11 -13.17
N LYS A 90 21.55 22.38 -12.03
CA LYS A 90 21.71 23.63 -11.30
C LYS A 90 23.06 23.68 -10.58
N ASP A 91 23.49 22.57 -10.01
CA ASP A 91 24.77 22.45 -9.32
C ASP A 91 25.95 22.61 -10.29
N ASP A 92 25.89 21.96 -11.46
CA ASP A 92 26.89 22.12 -12.53
C ASP A 92 27.00 23.59 -12.97
N ALA A 93 25.86 24.24 -13.20
CA ALA A 93 25.82 25.66 -13.56
C ALA A 93 26.41 26.55 -12.46
N ALA A 94 26.08 26.26 -11.19
CA ALA A 94 26.62 26.98 -10.05
C ALA A 94 28.14 26.79 -9.93
N GLU A 95 28.66 25.59 -10.16
CA GLU A 95 30.10 25.32 -10.13
C GLU A 95 30.85 26.16 -11.17
N VAL A 96 30.35 26.21 -12.41
CA VAL A 96 30.95 27.01 -13.48
C VAL A 96 30.97 28.50 -13.13
N ILE A 97 29.87 29.02 -12.58
CA ILE A 97 29.78 30.43 -12.14
C ILE A 97 30.80 30.70 -11.03
N GLN A 98 30.84 29.84 -10.00
CA GLN A 98 31.75 30.00 -8.87
C GLN A 98 33.21 29.92 -9.31
N ARG A 99 33.56 28.98 -10.20
CA ARG A 99 34.90 28.84 -10.75
C ARG A 99 35.32 30.10 -11.51
N SER A 100 34.45 30.59 -12.39
CA SER A 100 34.68 31.82 -13.15
C SER A 100 34.86 33.04 -12.24
N TYR A 101 34.03 33.16 -11.20
CA TYR A 101 34.11 34.26 -10.24
C TYR A 101 35.42 34.23 -9.44
N ARG A 102 35.84 33.06 -8.94
CA ARG A 102 37.12 32.91 -8.22
C ARG A 102 38.31 33.28 -9.12
N ALA A 103 38.30 32.84 -10.38
CA ALA A 103 39.34 33.19 -11.35
C ALA A 103 39.38 34.70 -11.62
N TRP A 104 38.21 35.34 -11.80
CA TRP A 104 38.12 36.78 -11.98
C TRP A 104 38.66 37.56 -10.77
N GLN A 105 38.29 37.16 -9.55
CA GLN A 105 38.79 37.76 -8.31
C GLN A 105 40.32 37.65 -8.22
N PHE A 106 40.87 36.47 -8.51
CA PHE A 106 42.32 36.24 -8.54
C PHE A 106 43.02 37.15 -9.56
N ASN A 107 42.53 37.18 -10.80
CA ASN A 107 43.11 38.00 -11.87
C ASN A 107 43.03 39.50 -11.56
N LYS A 108 41.94 39.97 -10.96
CA LYS A 108 41.80 41.36 -10.51
C LYS A 108 42.88 41.71 -9.49
N ARG A 109 43.11 40.86 -8.50
CA ARG A 109 44.15 41.05 -7.48
C ARG A 109 45.56 40.99 -8.10
N ALA A 110 45.82 40.02 -8.96
CA ALA A 110 47.11 39.87 -9.64
C ALA A 110 47.45 41.10 -10.49
N LYS A 111 46.47 41.62 -11.25
CA LYS A 111 46.63 42.84 -12.06
C LYS A 111 46.98 44.06 -11.19
N TYR A 112 46.32 44.22 -10.05
CA TYR A 112 46.62 45.29 -9.10
C TYR A 112 48.06 45.19 -8.57
N LEU A 113 48.44 44.01 -8.08
CA LEU A 113 49.79 43.77 -7.54
C LEU A 113 50.86 43.98 -8.61
N LEU A 114 50.67 43.44 -9.82
CA LEU A 114 51.59 43.62 -10.93
C LEU A 114 51.79 45.11 -11.26
N ALA A 115 50.71 45.89 -11.30
CA ALA A 115 50.79 47.33 -11.55
C ALA A 115 51.59 48.07 -10.45
N CYS A 116 51.37 47.72 -9.18
CA CYS A 116 52.14 48.26 -8.05
C CYS A 116 53.63 47.88 -8.15
N THR A 117 53.94 46.61 -8.43
CA THR A 117 55.32 46.12 -8.55
C THR A 117 56.07 46.78 -9.69
N LEU A 118 55.47 46.86 -10.89
CA LEU A 118 56.07 47.51 -12.05
C LEU A 118 56.31 49.01 -11.80
N ARG A 119 55.40 49.68 -11.08
CA ARG A 119 55.58 51.09 -10.70
C ARG A 119 56.76 51.26 -9.74
N ALA A 120 56.87 50.41 -8.72
CA ALA A 120 57.98 50.44 -7.79
C ALA A 120 59.33 50.16 -8.49
N GLN A 121 59.38 49.15 -9.36
CA GLN A 121 60.55 48.81 -10.16
C GLN A 121 61.00 50.00 -11.03
N ARG A 122 60.05 50.68 -11.68
CA ARG A 122 60.36 51.85 -12.53
C ARG A 122 60.97 53.00 -11.73
N ILE A 123 60.43 53.29 -10.54
CA ILE A 123 60.98 54.33 -9.65
C ILE A 123 62.40 53.97 -9.22
N TRP A 124 62.62 52.72 -8.80
CA TRP A 124 63.94 52.24 -8.39
C TRP A 124 64.96 52.33 -9.52
N HIS A 125 64.64 51.84 -10.71
CA HIS A 125 65.54 51.90 -11.86
C HIS A 125 65.88 53.35 -12.25
N GLY A 126 64.93 54.28 -12.17
CA GLY A 126 65.19 55.70 -12.42
C GLY A 126 65.93 56.44 -11.30
N ALA A 127 66.13 55.81 -10.13
CA ALA A 127 66.92 56.37 -9.03
C ALA A 127 68.36 55.82 -9.00
N VAL A 128 68.58 54.62 -9.58
CA VAL A 128 69.89 53.97 -9.67
C VAL A 128 70.65 54.37 -10.94
N HIS A 129 69.95 54.73 -12.01
CA HIS A 129 70.49 55.35 -13.23
C HIS A 129 70.43 56.87 -13.14
#